data_AF-A0A6G1KYA6-F1
#
_entry.id   AF-A0A6G1KYA6-F1
#
_cell.length_a   1.000
_cell.length_b   1.000
_cell.length_c   1.000
_cell.angle_alpha   90.00
_cell.angle_beta   90.00
_cell.angle_gamma   90.00
#
_symmetry.space_group_name_H-M   'P 1'
#
loop_
_entity.id
_entity.type
_entity.pdbx_description
1 polymer ?
#
loop_
_entity_poly.entity_id
_entity_poly.type
_entity_poly.pdbx_seq_one_letter_code
_entity_poly.pdbx_strand_id
1 'polypeptide(L)'
;MQTHTQLLLTALASAAAANTTYTASFTEYGSGDANGSGNCNVATTACGYYTSPGYSAAVSQNLYGVGPGAGAGPACGSCWRLVVETDSSGNTLSNAGNSIVVKVTNLCPEHAFIHQ
;
A
#
# COMPACT_ATOMS: atom_id res chain seq x y z
N MET A 1 1.57 55.26 14.17
CA MET A 1 0.99 54.14 13.40
C MET A 1 2.13 53.16 13.12
N GLN A 2 2.19 52.06 13.88
CA GLN A 2 3.32 51.11 13.90
C GLN A 2 3.02 49.99 12.91
N THR A 3 3.84 49.83 11.88
CA THR A 3 3.70 48.76 10.88
C THR A 3 4.47 47.52 11.35
N HIS A 4 3.77 46.39 11.47
CA HIS A 4 4.34 45.09 11.81
C HIS A 4 4.67 44.31 10.53
N THR A 5 5.96 44.09 10.29
CA THR A 5 6.46 43.21 9.24
C THR A 5 6.44 41.77 9.78
N GLN A 6 5.49 40.95 9.33
CA GLN A 6 5.46 39.51 9.67
C GLN A 6 6.32 38.72 8.67
N LEU A 7 7.40 38.15 9.18
CA LEU A 7 8.26 37.20 8.46
C LEU A 7 7.60 35.81 8.53
N LEU A 8 7.06 35.32 7.41
CA LEU A 8 6.56 33.95 7.29
C LEU A 8 7.74 32.99 7.06
N LEU A 9 8.11 32.23 8.09
CA LEU A 9 9.03 31.09 7.97
C LEU A 9 8.27 29.89 7.41
N THR A 10 8.43 29.61 6.11
CA THR A 10 7.99 28.34 5.52
C THR A 10 8.98 27.24 5.91
N ALA A 11 8.62 26.44 6.91
CA ALA A 11 9.37 25.24 7.27
C ALA A 11 9.21 24.17 6.16
N LEU A 12 10.28 23.90 5.42
CA LEU A 12 10.36 22.71 4.56
C LEU A 12 10.57 21.50 5.48
N ALA A 13 9.49 20.82 5.84
CA ALA A 13 9.56 19.51 6.48
C ALA A 13 9.99 18.48 5.42
N SER A 14 11.29 18.20 5.37
CA SER A 14 11.82 17.04 4.66
C SER A 14 11.27 15.77 5.33
N ALA A 15 10.24 15.18 4.76
CA ALA A 15 9.75 13.87 5.20
C ALA A 15 10.85 12.84 4.93
N ALA A 16 11.60 12.49 5.97
CA ALA A 16 12.49 11.34 5.94
C ALA A 16 11.64 10.10 5.65
N ALA A 17 11.80 9.51 4.47
CA ALA A 17 11.22 8.21 4.17
C ALA A 17 11.84 7.21 5.14
N ALA A 18 11.10 6.81 6.16
CA ALA A 18 11.47 5.68 6.99
C ALA A 18 11.48 4.45 6.07
N ASN A 19 12.65 3.83 5.87
CA ASN A 19 12.80 2.60 5.08
C ASN A 19 12.29 1.40 5.89
N THR A 20 10.99 1.39 6.16
CA THR A 20 10.34 0.31 6.89
C THR A 20 10.23 -0.90 5.97
N THR A 21 10.79 -2.02 6.41
CA THR A 21 10.75 -3.30 5.69
C THR A 21 9.99 -4.31 6.54
N TYR A 22 9.08 -5.05 5.92
CA TYR A 22 8.30 -6.08 6.57
C TYR A 22 8.38 -7.40 5.82
N THR A 23 8.27 -8.50 6.54
CA THR A 23 7.97 -9.80 5.95
C THR A 23 6.47 -9.85 5.64
N ALA A 24 6.14 -10.20 4.41
CA ALA A 24 4.78 -10.18 3.90
C ALA A 24 4.46 -11.45 3.12
N SER A 25 3.19 -11.81 3.09
CA SER A 25 2.62 -12.79 2.19
C SER A 25 1.92 -12.06 1.05
N PHE A 26 2.16 -12.52 -0.17
CA PHE A 26 1.54 -11.95 -1.37
C PHE A 26 0.55 -12.94 -1.95
N THR A 27 -0.66 -12.45 -2.21
CA THR A 27 -1.67 -13.18 -2.97
C THR A 27 -2.03 -12.31 -4.16
N GLU A 28 -1.91 -12.88 -5.36
CA GLU A 28 -2.47 -12.25 -6.55
C GLU A 28 -3.99 -12.42 -6.49
N TYR A 29 -4.70 -11.34 -6.76
CA TYR A 29 -6.14 -11.37 -6.96
C TYR A 29 -6.40 -11.03 -8.43
N GLY A 30 -7.27 -11.80 -9.08
CA GLY A 30 -7.77 -11.62 -10.43
C GLY A 30 -9.29 -11.53 -10.47
N SER A 31 -9.82 -11.15 -11.63
CA SER A 31 -11.27 -11.12 -11.89
C SER A 31 -11.81 -12.56 -11.96
N GLY A 32 -12.14 -13.16 -10.81
CA GLY A 32 -12.69 -14.51 -10.73
C GLY A 32 -12.35 -15.30 -9.46
N ASP A 33 -11.49 -14.79 -8.58
CA ASP A 33 -11.09 -15.54 -7.39
C ASP A 33 -12.20 -15.57 -6.33
N ALA A 34 -12.68 -16.77 -6.04
CA ALA A 34 -13.79 -17.02 -5.11
C ALA A 34 -13.48 -16.62 -3.64
N ASN A 35 -12.20 -16.40 -3.31
CA ASN A 35 -11.73 -16.05 -1.95
C ASN A 35 -11.17 -14.63 -1.83
N GLY A 36 -11.28 -13.80 -2.88
CA GLY A 36 -10.72 -12.45 -2.89
C GLY A 36 -11.65 -11.52 -3.64
N SER A 37 -12.27 -10.60 -2.90
CA SER A 37 -13.10 -9.49 -3.36
C SER A 37 -12.91 -9.13 -4.84
N GLY A 38 -14.00 -9.07 -5.62
CA GLY A 38 -14.02 -8.79 -7.07
C GLY A 38 -13.59 -7.38 -7.48
N ASN A 39 -12.58 -6.80 -6.83
CA ASN A 39 -12.15 -5.42 -6.95
C ASN A 39 -10.75 -5.25 -7.57
N CYS A 40 -10.36 -6.17 -8.46
CA CYS A 40 -9.14 -6.02 -9.24
C CYS A 40 -9.24 -4.82 -10.20
N ASN A 41 -8.57 -3.74 -9.82
CA ASN A 41 -8.33 -2.53 -10.61
C ASN A 41 -9.56 -1.82 -11.19
N VAL A 42 -10.68 -1.83 -10.46
CA VAL A 42 -11.88 -1.04 -10.78
C VAL A 42 -11.85 0.29 -10.04
N ALA A 43 -12.48 1.33 -10.58
CA ALA A 43 -12.51 2.68 -9.96
C ALA A 43 -13.18 2.73 -8.55
N THR A 44 -13.69 1.59 -8.05
CA THR A 44 -14.36 1.43 -6.76
C THR A 44 -13.42 0.88 -5.67
N THR A 45 -12.12 1.17 -5.73
CA THR A 45 -11.18 0.78 -4.67
C THR A 45 -11.46 1.55 -3.37
N ALA A 46 -10.97 1.05 -2.23
CA ALA A 46 -11.14 1.73 -0.93
C ALA A 46 -10.48 3.12 -0.89
N CYS A 47 -9.44 3.38 -1.69
CA CYS A 47 -8.85 4.71 -1.82
C CYS A 47 -9.61 5.63 -2.80
N GLY A 48 -10.61 5.12 -3.52
CA GLY A 48 -11.40 5.90 -4.49
C GLY A 48 -10.73 6.16 -5.83
N TYR A 49 -9.60 5.50 -6.12
CA TYR A 49 -8.88 5.60 -7.37
C TYR A 49 -8.09 4.32 -7.67
N TYR A 50 -7.64 4.18 -8.91
CA TYR A 50 -6.84 3.05 -9.35
C TYR A 50 -5.55 3.52 -10.03
N THR A 51 -4.55 2.65 -10.13
CA THR A 51 -3.28 2.97 -10.79
C THR A 51 -3.35 2.58 -12.27
N SER A 52 -3.16 3.57 -13.14
CA SER A 52 -2.98 3.35 -14.58
C SER A 52 -2.13 4.49 -15.17
N PRO A 53 -0.98 4.21 -15.79
CA PRO A 53 -0.28 2.92 -15.84
C PRO A 53 0.33 2.52 -14.47
N GLY A 54 0.61 1.22 -14.27
CA GLY A 54 1.37 0.72 -13.11
C GLY A 54 0.68 -0.40 -12.33
N TYR A 55 1.32 -0.85 -11.25
CA TYR A 55 0.82 -1.92 -10.38
C TYR A 55 0.10 -1.34 -9.15
N SER A 56 -1.08 -1.86 -8.87
CA SER A 56 -1.87 -1.53 -7.67
C SER A 56 -1.85 -2.72 -6.71
N ALA A 57 -1.93 -2.44 -5.40
CA ALA A 57 -2.10 -3.47 -4.38
C ALA A 57 -3.16 -3.09 -3.34
N ALA A 58 -3.79 -4.13 -2.79
CA ALA A 58 -4.51 -4.05 -1.53
C ALA A 58 -3.57 -4.42 -0.39
N VAL A 59 -3.68 -3.75 0.76
CA VAL A 59 -2.87 -4.07 1.96
C VAL A 59 -3.75 -4.44 3.13
N SER A 60 -3.19 -5.18 4.11
CA SER A 60 -3.91 -5.54 5.33
C SER A 60 -4.51 -4.31 6.03
N GLN A 61 -5.62 -4.49 6.74
CA GLN A 61 -6.24 -3.44 7.53
C GLN A 61 -5.26 -2.74 8.50
N ASN A 62 -4.33 -3.50 9.09
CA ASN A 62 -3.31 -2.96 9.98
C ASN A 62 -2.38 -1.98 9.26
N LEU A 63 -1.94 -2.30 8.05
CA LEU A 63 -1.13 -1.38 7.25
C LEU A 63 -1.99 -0.25 6.66
N TYR A 64 -3.22 -0.56 6.24
CA TYR A 64 -4.14 0.40 5.63
C TYR A 64 -4.52 1.53 6.60
N GLY A 65 -4.72 1.20 7.89
CA GLY A 65 -4.92 2.13 9.00
C GLY A 65 -6.38 2.44 9.35
N VAL A 66 -7.36 1.99 8.57
CA VAL A 66 -8.79 2.13 8.87
C VAL A 66 -9.56 0.88 8.45
N GLY A 67 -10.76 0.69 9.01
CA GLY A 67 -11.60 -0.46 8.68
C GLY A 67 -12.50 -0.30 7.45
N PRO A 68 -13.15 -1.39 7.02
CA PRO A 68 -14.14 -1.35 5.94
C PRO A 68 -15.22 -0.28 6.19
N GLY A 69 -15.57 0.47 5.15
CA GLY A 69 -16.58 1.54 5.24
C GLY A 69 -16.07 2.88 5.81
N ALA A 70 -14.83 2.95 6.30
CA ALA A 70 -14.24 4.21 6.79
C ALA A 70 -13.64 5.09 5.67
N GLY A 71 -13.56 4.58 4.43
CA GLY A 71 -12.99 5.28 3.28
C GLY A 71 -11.48 5.12 3.14
N ALA A 72 -10.81 6.17 2.66
CA ALA A 72 -9.38 6.17 2.38
C ALA A 72 -8.57 6.12 3.69
N GLY A 73 -7.75 5.09 3.85
CA GLY A 73 -6.81 4.95 4.96
C GLY A 73 -5.52 5.74 4.73
N PRO A 74 -4.71 5.99 5.78
CA PRO A 74 -3.44 6.70 5.66
C PRO A 74 -2.43 6.04 4.70
N ALA A 75 -2.56 4.74 4.42
CA ALA A 75 -1.67 4.06 3.48
C ALA A 75 -1.98 4.37 2.01
N CYS A 76 -3.16 4.91 1.68
CA CYS A 76 -3.55 5.21 0.30
C CYS A 76 -2.50 6.06 -0.41
N GLY A 77 -1.99 5.57 -1.54
CA GLY A 77 -1.03 6.28 -2.39
C GLY A 77 0.43 6.02 -2.03
N SER A 78 0.68 5.34 -0.92
CA SER A 78 2.01 4.85 -0.57
C SER A 78 2.51 3.84 -1.60
N CYS A 79 3.81 3.87 -1.89
CA CYS A 79 4.46 2.92 -2.78
C CYS A 79 5.30 1.93 -1.97
N TRP A 80 5.16 0.64 -2.29
CA TRP A 80 5.92 -0.43 -1.65
C TRP A 80 6.68 -1.24 -2.68
N ARG A 81 7.94 -1.55 -2.36
CA ARG A 81 8.75 -2.50 -3.15
C ARG A 81 8.51 -3.89 -2.58
N LEU A 82 7.83 -4.73 -3.34
CA LEU A 82 7.56 -6.12 -3.00
C LEU A 82 8.71 -6.96 -3.52
N VAL A 83 9.34 -7.74 -2.67
CA VAL A 83 10.44 -8.65 -3.04
C VAL A 83 9.96 -10.08 -2.78
N VAL A 84 10.13 -10.94 -3.77
CA VAL A 84 9.76 -12.34 -3.65
C VAL A 84 10.97 -13.14 -3.16
N GLU A 85 10.80 -14.00 -2.16
CA GLU A 85 11.90 -14.75 -1.54
C GLU A 85 11.56 -16.25 -1.46
N THR A 86 10.44 -16.59 -0.82
CA THR A 86 9.99 -17.97 -0.60
C THR A 86 8.55 -18.20 -1.02
N ASP A 87 8.17 -19.46 -1.24
CA ASP A 87 6.77 -19.89 -1.33
C ASP A 87 6.13 -20.02 0.08
N SER A 88 4.83 -20.35 0.12
CA SER A 88 4.07 -20.52 1.37
C SER A 88 4.50 -21.74 2.20
N SER A 89 5.30 -22.64 1.63
CA SER A 89 5.90 -23.79 2.31
C SER A 89 7.34 -23.50 2.79
N GLY A 90 7.84 -22.29 2.55
CA GLY A 90 9.18 -21.85 2.96
C GLY A 90 10.30 -22.25 1.99
N ASN A 91 9.98 -22.77 0.80
CA ASN A 91 11.02 -23.07 -0.19
C ASN A 91 11.44 -21.79 -0.89
N THR A 92 12.75 -21.58 -1.03
CA THR A 92 13.29 -20.46 -1.82
C THR A 92 12.84 -20.59 -3.27
N LEU A 93 12.31 -19.49 -3.81
CA LEU A 93 11.90 -19.44 -5.21
C LEU A 93 13.12 -19.31 -6.13
N SER A 94 13.07 -19.91 -7.31
CA SER A 94 14.17 -19.83 -8.29
C SER A 94 14.47 -18.40 -8.75
N ASN A 95 13.51 -17.50 -8.58
CA ASN A 95 13.58 -16.07 -8.91
C ASN A 95 13.57 -15.17 -7.66
N ALA A 96 14.04 -15.68 -6.52
CA ALA A 96 14.18 -14.90 -5.29
C ALA A 96 14.99 -13.61 -5.53
N GLY A 97 14.60 -12.53 -4.87
CA GLY A 97 15.16 -11.19 -5.04
C GLY A 97 14.52 -10.35 -6.17
N ASN A 98 13.69 -10.95 -7.04
CA ASN A 98 12.89 -10.19 -7.99
C ASN A 98 11.88 -9.30 -7.26
N SER A 99 11.64 -8.11 -7.81
CA SER A 99 10.77 -7.12 -7.17
C SER A 99 9.94 -6.30 -8.13
N ILE A 100 8.79 -5.84 -7.61
CA ILE A 100 7.92 -4.85 -8.25
C ILE A 100 7.62 -3.71 -7.28
N VAL A 101 7.28 -2.55 -7.81
CA VAL A 101 6.78 -1.42 -7.00
C VAL A 101 5.28 -1.30 -7.23
N VAL A 102 4.51 -1.40 -6.16
CA VAL A 102 3.05 -1.28 -6.16
C VAL A 102 2.62 -0.02 -5.44
N LYS A 103 1.54 0.60 -5.91
CA LYS A 103 0.84 1.65 -5.18
C LYS A 103 -0.32 1.06 -4.39
N VAL A 104 -0.44 1.42 -3.12
CA VAL A 104 -1.59 1.04 -2.30
C VAL A 104 -2.82 1.81 -2.77
N THR A 105 -3.82 1.10 -3.27
CA THR A 105 -5.09 1.69 -3.69
C THR A 105 -6.28 1.06 -3.01
N ASN A 106 -6.11 -0.03 -2.26
CA ASN A 106 -7.24 -0.77 -1.71
C ASN A 106 -6.95 -1.39 -0.33
N LEU A 107 -8.01 -1.78 0.36
CA LEU A 107 -7.99 -2.48 1.64
C LEU A 107 -8.23 -3.98 1.44
N CYS A 108 -7.39 -4.81 2.06
CA CYS A 108 -7.65 -6.23 2.30
C CYS A 108 -8.07 -6.41 3.78
N PRO A 109 -9.37 -6.57 4.06
CA PRO A 109 -9.89 -6.59 5.43
C PRO A 109 -9.54 -7.87 6.18
N GLU A 110 -9.30 -8.96 5.45
CA GLU A 110 -9.01 -10.29 5.99
C GLU A 110 -7.67 -10.81 5.44
N HIS A 111 -6.62 -10.68 6.26
CA HIS A 111 -5.35 -11.39 6.19
C HIS A 111 -4.63 -11.52 4.82
N ALA A 112 -4.36 -10.42 4.11
CA ALA A 112 -3.15 -10.33 3.28
C ALA A 112 -1.97 -9.89 4.17
N PHE A 113 -1.30 -10.87 4.76
CA PHE A 113 -0.32 -10.76 5.85
C PHE A 113 0.84 -9.79 5.51
N ILE A 114 0.88 -8.65 6.19
CA ILE A 114 2.15 -8.07 6.64
C ILE A 114 2.26 -8.59 8.08
N HIS A 115 3.09 -9.60 8.32
CA HIS A 115 3.37 -10.02 9.69
C HIS A 115 4.40 -9.04 10.24
N GLN A 116 3.98 -8.25 11.22
CA GLN A 116 4.92 -7.69 12.19
C GLN A 116 5.40 -8.84 13.07
#